data_AF-A0A1W0A1H4-F1
#
_entry.id   AF-A0A1W0A1H4-F1
#
_cell.length_a   1.000
_cell.length_b   1.000
_cell.length_c   1.000
_cell.angle_alpha   90.00
_cell.angle_beta   90.00
_cell.angle_gamma   90.00
#
_symmetry.space_group_name_H-M   'P 1'
#
loop_
_entity.id
_entity.type
_entity.pdbx_description
1 polymer ?
#
loop_
_entity_poly.entity_id
_entity_poly.type
_entity_poly.pdbx_seq_one_letter_code
_entity_poly.pdbx_strand_id
1 'polypeptide(L)'
;EGGVIGAWLFVVGCAFFLFASCWEIFTTRLCHGQNLLPYLPLICSVVNVIGSVQFIVGAVYFVPIVYATGPSVGCYLFITGCSTFLVANLIDFARFVQTGSFLNQIWWHLNFFFNCMGNVWFIVGSYYFLPQFLVLTPENDPNGDIAASNTTFAVNLYVTGSVGFVLGPTFYILASYKDSTRCNGENYKAPGV
;
A
#
# COMPACT_ATOMS: atom_id res chain seq x y z
N GLU A 1 24.13 9.16 -9.39
CA GLU A 1 24.05 8.24 -8.23
C GLU A 1 22.67 8.21 -7.55
N GLY A 2 21.98 9.35 -7.42
CA GLY A 2 20.67 9.42 -6.74
C GLY A 2 19.61 8.40 -7.19
N GLY A 3 19.49 8.10 -8.50
CA GLY A 3 18.54 7.10 -8.99
C GLY A 3 18.81 5.67 -8.50
N VAL A 4 20.09 5.29 -8.36
CA VAL A 4 20.47 3.97 -7.84
C VAL A 4 20.16 3.87 -6.35
N ILE A 5 20.50 4.91 -5.58
CA ILE A 5 20.20 4.97 -4.15
C ILE A 5 18.68 4.94 -3.92
N GLY A 6 17.92 5.72 -4.70
CA GLY A 6 16.46 5.75 -4.63
C GLY A 6 15.83 4.39 -4.92
N ALA A 7 16.29 3.69 -5.96
CA ALA A 7 15.79 2.35 -6.30
C ALA A 7 16.03 1.34 -5.17
N TRP A 8 17.22 1.35 -4.53
CA TRP A 8 17.50 0.47 -3.40
C TRP A 8 16.71 0.83 -2.14
N LEU A 9 16.56 2.12 -1.83
CA LEU A 9 15.70 2.56 -0.73
C LEU A 9 14.25 2.15 -0.95
N PHE A 10 13.79 2.16 -2.19
CA PHE A 10 12.46 1.68 -2.56
C PHE A 10 12.30 0.18 -2.29
N VAL A 11 13.28 -0.65 -2.68
CA VAL A 11 13.31 -2.08 -2.35
C VAL A 11 13.26 -2.31 -0.84
N VAL A 12 14.06 -1.56 -0.07
CA VAL A 12 14.07 -1.64 1.40
C VAL A 12 12.70 -1.28 1.97
N GLY A 13 12.05 -0.23 1.46
CA GLY A 13 10.69 0.14 1.83
C GLY A 13 9.69 -1.00 1.60
N CYS A 14 9.72 -1.63 0.42
CA CYS A 14 8.87 -2.79 0.12
C CYS A 14 9.14 -3.99 1.06
N ALA A 15 10.39 -4.20 1.48
CA ALA A 15 10.73 -5.24 2.45
C ALA A 15 10.13 -4.95 3.85
N PHE A 16 10.13 -3.69 4.29
CA PHE A 16 9.44 -3.30 5.53
C PHE A 16 7.92 -3.51 5.43
N PHE A 17 7.30 -3.21 4.29
CA PHE A 17 5.88 -3.51 4.06
C PHE A 17 5.59 -5.00 4.17
N LEU A 18 6.41 -5.85 3.55
CA LEU A 18 6.27 -7.30 3.66
C LEU A 18 6.41 -7.79 5.11
N PHE A 19 7.42 -7.30 5.83
CA PHE A 19 7.60 -7.64 7.23
C PHE A 19 6.38 -7.24 8.07
N ALA A 20 5.86 -6.03 7.87
CA ALA A 20 4.67 -5.54 8.57
C ALA A 20 3.44 -6.40 8.25
N SER A 21 3.19 -6.74 6.97
CA SER A 21 2.08 -7.62 6.58
C SER A 21 2.19 -9.02 7.22
N CYS A 22 3.39 -9.60 7.26
CA CYS A 22 3.62 -10.88 7.93
C CYS A 22 3.41 -10.79 9.45
N TRP A 23 3.82 -9.67 10.07
CA TRP A 23 3.57 -9.41 11.49
C TRP A 23 2.08 -9.30 11.80
N GLU A 24 1.29 -8.68 10.93
CA GLU A 24 -0.16 -8.62 11.08
C GLU A 24 -0.83 -10.00 11.00
N ILE A 25 -0.38 -10.89 10.11
CA ILE A 25 -0.86 -12.28 10.12
C ILE A 25 -0.57 -12.92 11.47
N PHE A 26 0.65 -12.72 12.01
CA PHE A 26 1.01 -13.26 13.31
C PHE A 26 0.04 -12.72 14.40
N THR A 27 -0.26 -11.43 14.45
CA THR A 27 -1.15 -10.89 15.49
C THR A 27 -2.63 -11.28 15.30
N THR A 28 -3.09 -11.45 14.06
CA THR A 28 -4.50 -11.76 13.74
C THR A 28 -4.83 -13.26 13.72
N ARG A 29 -3.83 -14.15 13.82
CA ARG A 29 -4.03 -15.61 13.77
C ARG A 29 -4.87 -16.22 14.90
N LEU A 30 -5.16 -15.43 15.95
CA LEU A 30 -5.93 -15.86 17.11
C LEU A 30 -7.42 -15.51 17.02
N CYS A 31 -7.89 -15.01 15.87
CA CYS A 31 -9.31 -14.73 15.65
C CYS A 31 -10.13 -16.03 15.62
N HIS A 32 -11.08 -16.15 16.55
CA HIS A 32 -12.02 -17.27 16.63
C HIS A 32 -13.46 -16.75 16.60
N GLY A 33 -14.35 -17.42 15.88
CA GLY A 33 -15.77 -17.10 15.86
C GLY A 33 -16.56 -17.96 14.88
N GLN A 34 -17.89 -17.91 14.97
CA GLN A 34 -18.78 -18.72 14.13
C GLN A 34 -19.17 -18.03 12.80
N ASN A 35 -18.88 -16.73 12.66
CA ASN A 35 -19.25 -15.91 11.49
C ASN A 35 -18.02 -15.49 10.68
N LEU A 36 -18.20 -14.89 9.50
CA LEU A 36 -17.10 -14.42 8.63
C LEU A 36 -16.36 -13.20 9.19
N LEU A 37 -17.04 -12.35 9.96
CA LEU A 37 -16.53 -11.05 10.43
C LEU A 37 -15.20 -11.14 11.22
N PRO A 38 -15.01 -12.11 12.14
CA PRO A 38 -13.73 -12.33 12.84
C PRO A 38 -12.59 -12.79 11.92
N TYR A 39 -12.88 -13.37 10.76
CA TYR A 39 -11.86 -13.83 9.81
C TYR A 39 -11.44 -12.76 8.80
N LEU A 40 -12.20 -11.67 8.65
CA LEU A 40 -11.86 -10.58 7.72
C LEU A 40 -10.47 -9.95 7.98
N PRO A 41 -10.02 -9.71 9.22
CA PRO A 41 -8.66 -9.22 9.48
C PRO A 41 -7.59 -10.19 8.96
N LEU A 42 -7.76 -11.50 9.18
CA LEU A 42 -6.82 -12.50 8.70
C LEU A 42 -6.79 -12.54 7.15
N ILE A 43 -7.97 -12.51 6.52
CA ILE A 43 -8.07 -12.46 5.05
C ILE A 43 -7.37 -11.20 4.51
N CYS A 44 -7.62 -10.04 5.13
CA CYS A 44 -6.97 -8.77 4.79
C CYS A 44 -5.44 -8.89 4.88
N SER A 45 -4.91 -9.42 5.99
CA SER A 45 -3.46 -9.58 6.17
C SER A 45 -2.84 -10.55 5.17
N VAL A 46 -3.51 -11.65 4.81
CA VAL A 46 -3.05 -12.57 3.75
C VAL A 46 -3.00 -11.88 2.40
N VAL A 47 -4.03 -11.12 2.04
CA VAL A 47 -4.08 -10.35 0.79
C VAL A 47 -2.97 -9.29 0.78
N ASN A 48 -2.73 -8.60 1.91
CA ASN A 48 -1.61 -7.66 2.05
C ASN A 48 -0.25 -8.32 1.85
N VAL A 49 -0.03 -9.54 2.35
CA VAL A 49 1.22 -10.29 2.09
C VAL A 49 1.40 -10.58 0.60
N ILE A 50 0.34 -11.01 -0.10
CA ILE A 50 0.40 -11.24 -1.56
C ILE A 50 0.80 -9.95 -2.29
N GLY A 51 0.19 -8.82 -1.94
CA GLY A 51 0.54 -7.51 -2.49
C GLY A 51 1.98 -7.09 -2.18
N SER A 52 2.43 -7.27 -0.94
CA SER A 52 3.79 -6.98 -0.48
C SER A 52 4.86 -7.81 -1.18
N VAL A 53 4.58 -9.09 -1.46
CA VAL A 53 5.48 -9.94 -2.26
C VAL A 53 5.61 -9.41 -3.69
N GLN A 54 4.50 -8.99 -4.30
CA GLN A 54 4.55 -8.37 -5.63
C GLN A 54 5.34 -7.07 -5.62
N PHE A 55 5.20 -6.24 -4.58
CA PHE A 55 5.96 -5.00 -4.45
C PHE A 55 7.46 -5.23 -4.30
N ILE A 56 7.91 -6.17 -3.45
CA ILE A 56 9.35 -6.40 -3.29
C ILE A 56 9.96 -6.94 -4.58
N VAL A 57 9.28 -7.87 -5.27
CA VAL A 57 9.75 -8.39 -6.56
C VAL A 57 9.74 -7.28 -7.62
N GLY A 58 8.65 -6.51 -7.69
CA GLY A 58 8.54 -5.39 -8.62
C GLY A 58 9.58 -4.30 -8.37
N ALA A 59 9.92 -4.01 -7.11
CA ALA A 59 10.88 -2.97 -6.75
C ALA A 59 12.29 -3.33 -7.19
N VAL A 60 12.63 -4.63 -7.13
CA VAL A 60 13.90 -5.14 -7.66
C VAL A 60 13.99 -4.88 -9.17
N TYR A 61 12.90 -5.01 -9.93
CA TYR A 61 12.88 -4.66 -11.36
C TYR A 61 13.06 -3.17 -11.64
N PHE A 62 12.88 -2.27 -10.67
CA PHE A 62 13.21 -0.85 -10.83
C PHE A 62 14.68 -0.52 -10.56
N VAL A 63 15.49 -1.48 -10.07
CA VAL A 63 16.94 -1.31 -9.96
C VAL A 63 17.54 -1.29 -11.37
N PRO A 64 18.39 -0.31 -11.76
CA PRO A 64 18.80 -0.13 -13.15
C PRO A 64 19.35 -1.37 -13.86
N ILE A 65 20.14 -2.20 -13.18
CA ILE A 65 20.71 -3.42 -13.76
C ILE A 65 19.65 -4.49 -14.04
N VAL A 66 18.59 -4.54 -13.22
CA VAL A 66 17.48 -5.48 -13.39
C VAL A 66 16.44 -4.92 -14.35
N TYR A 67 16.18 -3.61 -14.31
CA TYR A 67 15.25 -2.92 -15.21
C TYR A 67 15.56 -3.21 -16.67
N ALA A 68 16.84 -3.27 -17.04
CA ALA A 68 17.30 -3.63 -18.38
C ALA A 68 16.83 -5.02 -18.87
N THR A 69 16.50 -5.94 -17.94
CA THR A 69 16.08 -7.31 -18.27
C THR A 69 14.59 -7.48 -18.49
N GLY A 70 13.76 -6.58 -17.92
CA GLY A 70 12.30 -6.75 -17.91
C GLY A 70 11.57 -5.53 -17.36
N PRO A 71 11.63 -4.37 -18.05
CA PRO A 71 11.16 -3.10 -17.49
C PRO A 71 9.63 -3.06 -17.28
N SER A 72 8.88 -3.81 -18.07
CA SER A 72 7.42 -3.92 -17.93
C SER A 72 7.00 -4.79 -16.74
N VAL A 73 7.82 -5.77 -16.33
CA VAL A 73 7.50 -6.72 -15.25
C VAL A 73 7.34 -5.98 -13.92
N GLY A 74 8.27 -5.08 -13.59
CA GLY A 74 8.18 -4.24 -12.39
C GLY A 74 6.91 -3.40 -12.36
N CYS A 75 6.57 -2.77 -13.48
CA CYS A 75 5.37 -1.94 -13.61
C CYS A 75 4.09 -2.75 -13.40
N TYR A 76 3.97 -3.93 -14.03
CA TYR A 76 2.79 -4.77 -13.87
C TYR A 76 2.66 -5.33 -12.45
N LEU A 77 3.76 -5.75 -11.82
CA LEU A 77 3.75 -6.21 -10.43
C LEU A 77 3.31 -5.11 -9.46
N PHE A 78 3.68 -3.86 -9.71
CA PHE A 78 3.18 -2.74 -8.93
C PHE A 78 1.68 -2.49 -9.16
N ILE A 79 1.20 -2.55 -10.40
CA ILE A 79 -0.23 -2.38 -10.71
C ILE A 79 -1.06 -3.47 -10.01
N THR A 80 -0.67 -4.73 -10.14
CA THR A 80 -1.38 -5.85 -9.53
C THR A 80 -1.23 -5.87 -8.01
N GLY A 81 -0.07 -5.48 -7.49
CA GLY A 81 0.20 -5.37 -6.06
C GLY A 81 -0.69 -4.30 -5.42
N CYS A 82 -0.75 -3.12 -6.03
CA CYS A 82 -1.61 -2.02 -5.56
C CYS A 82 -3.10 -2.40 -5.63
N SER A 83 -3.50 -3.11 -6.68
CA SER A 83 -4.87 -3.62 -6.81
C SER A 83 -5.21 -4.62 -5.71
N THR A 84 -4.25 -5.46 -5.32
CA THR A 84 -4.36 -6.40 -4.19
C THR A 84 -4.55 -5.64 -2.87
N PHE A 85 -3.76 -4.60 -2.62
CA PHE A 85 -3.94 -3.72 -1.45
C PHE A 85 -5.27 -2.96 -1.46
N LEU A 86 -5.77 -2.53 -2.62
CA LEU A 86 -7.10 -1.92 -2.70
C LEU A 86 -8.20 -2.91 -2.29
N VAL A 87 -8.11 -4.18 -2.71
CA VAL A 87 -9.04 -5.22 -2.26
C VAL A 87 -8.96 -5.43 -0.75
N ALA A 88 -7.75 -5.51 -0.18
CA ALA A 88 -7.57 -5.62 1.27
C ALA A 88 -8.18 -4.43 2.02
N ASN A 89 -7.93 -3.20 1.54
CA ASN A 89 -8.51 -1.98 2.12
C ASN A 89 -10.05 -1.97 2.06
N LEU A 90 -10.65 -2.49 1.00
CA LEU A 90 -12.12 -2.61 0.89
C LEU A 90 -12.69 -3.63 1.89
N ILE A 91 -11.98 -4.74 2.12
CA ILE A 91 -12.35 -5.74 3.14
C ILE A 91 -12.31 -5.09 4.53
N ASP A 92 -11.24 -4.37 4.85
CA ASP A 92 -11.11 -3.67 6.12
C ASP A 92 -12.14 -2.55 6.27
N PHE A 93 -12.45 -1.82 5.20
CA PHE A 93 -13.52 -0.82 5.17
C PHE A 93 -14.88 -1.42 5.51
N ALA A 94 -15.22 -2.55 4.90
CA ALA A 94 -16.46 -3.26 5.20
C ALA A 94 -16.56 -3.66 6.67
N ARG A 95 -15.44 -4.05 7.30
CA ARG A 95 -15.38 -4.38 8.73
C ARG A 95 -15.75 -3.18 9.60
N PHE A 96 -15.10 -2.03 9.41
CA PHE A 96 -15.30 -0.93 10.36
C PHE A 96 -16.61 -0.16 10.15
N VAL A 97 -17.13 -0.07 8.92
CA VAL A 97 -18.48 0.48 8.65
C VAL A 97 -19.57 -0.26 9.43
N GLN A 98 -19.40 -1.56 9.68
CA GLN A 98 -20.34 -2.37 10.46
C GLN A 98 -20.26 -2.13 11.98
N THR A 99 -19.20 -1.46 12.47
CA THR A 99 -18.86 -1.42 13.91
C THR A 99 -19.15 -0.09 14.60
N GLY A 100 -19.63 0.95 13.92
CA GLY A 100 -20.24 2.11 14.60
C GLY A 100 -20.05 3.49 13.96
N SER A 101 -20.21 4.52 14.81
CA SER A 101 -20.27 5.95 14.44
C SER A 101 -19.01 6.47 13.75
N PHE A 102 -19.20 7.20 12.64
CA PHE A 102 -18.16 7.78 11.79
C PHE A 102 -17.09 8.56 12.57
N LEU A 103 -17.50 9.45 13.48
CA LEU A 103 -16.57 10.29 14.26
C LEU A 103 -15.68 9.47 15.21
N ASN A 104 -16.20 8.36 15.71
CA ASN A 104 -15.44 7.49 16.62
C ASN A 104 -14.36 6.67 15.89
N GLN A 105 -14.42 6.61 14.56
CA GLN A 105 -13.55 5.81 13.71
C GLN A 105 -12.79 6.66 12.68
N ILE A 106 -12.68 7.98 12.90
CA ILE A 106 -12.04 8.89 11.93
C ILE A 106 -10.63 8.43 11.50
N TRP A 107 -9.87 7.80 12.41
CA TRP A 107 -8.53 7.27 12.13
C TRP A 107 -8.54 6.08 11.16
N TRP A 108 -9.55 5.21 11.26
CA TRP A 108 -9.77 4.12 10.29
C TRP A 108 -10.14 4.65 8.90
N HIS A 109 -10.94 5.72 8.86
CA HIS A 109 -11.31 6.39 7.60
C HIS A 109 -10.12 7.08 6.94
N LEU A 110 -9.28 7.77 7.73
CA LEU A 110 -8.04 8.37 7.23
C LEU A 110 -7.06 7.30 6.74
N ASN A 111 -6.88 6.21 7.49
CA ASN A 111 -6.09 5.06 7.05
C ASN A 111 -6.55 4.55 5.68
N PHE A 112 -7.86 4.29 5.53
CA PHE A 112 -8.45 3.83 4.28
C PHE A 112 -8.21 4.83 3.14
N PHE A 113 -8.50 6.12 3.36
CA PHE A 113 -8.37 7.14 2.33
C PHE A 113 -6.93 7.26 1.81
N PHE A 114 -5.94 7.38 2.72
CA PHE A 114 -4.54 7.56 2.32
C PHE A 114 -3.95 6.31 1.67
N ASN A 115 -4.32 5.11 2.14
CA ASN A 115 -3.91 3.87 1.46
C ASN A 115 -4.54 3.77 0.07
N CYS A 116 -5.84 4.04 -0.08
CA CYS A 116 -6.50 4.00 -1.39
C CYS A 116 -5.89 5.02 -2.36
N MET A 117 -5.70 6.26 -1.91
CA MET A 117 -5.06 7.32 -2.70
C MET A 117 -3.65 6.91 -3.13
N GLY A 118 -2.83 6.40 -2.21
CA GLY A 118 -1.48 5.94 -2.50
C GLY A 118 -1.45 4.82 -3.54
N ASN A 119 -2.33 3.83 -3.39
CA ASN A 119 -2.41 2.70 -4.32
C ASN A 119 -2.84 3.14 -5.72
N VAL A 120 -3.81 4.05 -5.83
CA VAL A 120 -4.24 4.60 -7.11
C VAL A 120 -3.11 5.39 -7.78
N TRP A 121 -2.35 6.19 -7.04
CA TRP A 121 -1.18 6.90 -7.56
C TRP A 121 -0.07 5.97 -8.03
N PHE A 122 0.21 4.89 -7.30
CA PHE A 122 1.16 3.90 -7.75
C PHE A 122 0.68 3.13 -8.99
N ILE A 123 -0.61 2.83 -9.12
CA ILE A 123 -1.17 2.21 -10.34
C ILE A 123 -0.97 3.13 -11.55
N VAL A 124 -1.39 4.39 -11.43
CA VAL A 124 -1.29 5.34 -12.54
C VAL A 124 0.18 5.64 -12.85
N GLY A 125 1.02 5.85 -11.83
CA GLY A 125 2.45 6.04 -12.00
C GLY A 125 3.13 4.86 -12.70
N SER A 126 2.81 3.63 -12.29
CA SER A 126 3.33 2.40 -12.92
C SER A 126 2.90 2.26 -14.37
N TYR A 127 1.66 2.65 -14.69
CA TYR A 127 1.17 2.61 -16.06
C TYR A 127 1.95 3.56 -16.97
N TYR A 128 2.19 4.80 -16.53
CA TYR A 128 3.00 5.77 -17.28
C TYR A 128 4.51 5.43 -17.29
N PHE A 129 4.98 4.57 -16.37
CA PHE A 129 6.35 4.03 -16.37
C PHE A 129 6.57 2.86 -17.34
N LEU A 130 5.52 2.39 -18.04
CA LEU A 130 5.66 1.31 -19.02
C LEU A 130 6.56 1.75 -20.19
N PRO A 131 7.39 0.83 -20.73
CA PRO A 131 8.36 1.16 -21.80
C PRO A 131 7.75 1.87 -23.01
N GLN A 132 6.52 1.55 -23.37
CA GLN A 132 5.79 2.16 -24.47
C GLN A 132 5.56 3.68 -24.32
N PHE A 133 5.67 4.23 -23.11
CA PHE A 133 5.53 5.65 -22.82
C PHE A 133 6.88 6.35 -22.57
N LEU A 134 7.96 5.57 -22.39
CA LEU A 134 9.29 6.06 -22.04
C LEU A 134 10.30 5.91 -23.17
N VAL A 135 10.08 4.95 -24.07
CA VAL A 135 10.95 4.66 -25.22
C VAL A 135 10.12 4.88 -26.48
N LEU A 136 9.94 6.15 -26.83
CA LEU A 136 9.23 6.57 -28.02
C LEU A 136 10.18 6.62 -29.22
N THR A 137 9.67 6.30 -30.41
CA THR A 137 10.45 6.41 -31.64
C THR A 137 10.69 7.89 -32.00
N PRO A 138 11.78 8.24 -32.71
CA PRO A 138 12.04 9.61 -33.13
C PRO A 138 10.92 10.24 -33.98
N GLU A 139 10.10 9.42 -34.64
CA GLU A 139 8.91 9.86 -35.37
C GLU A 139 7.79 10.34 -34.42
N ASN A 140 7.62 9.66 -33.28
CA ASN A 140 6.59 9.95 -32.30
C ASN A 140 7.04 10.98 -31.25
N ASP A 141 8.35 11.10 -31.01
CA ASP A 141 8.92 12.07 -30.07
C ASP A 141 10.30 12.55 -30.55
N PRO A 142 10.34 13.52 -31.49
CA PRO A 142 11.59 13.96 -32.13
C PRO A 142 12.62 14.55 -31.15
N ASN A 143 12.15 15.13 -30.05
CA ASN A 143 12.97 15.81 -29.05
C ASN A 143 13.12 15.01 -27.74
N GLY A 144 12.35 13.92 -27.55
CA GLY A 144 12.29 13.20 -26.28
C GLY A 144 11.44 13.89 -25.20
N ASP A 145 10.69 14.94 -25.56
CA ASP A 145 9.94 15.79 -24.63
C ASP A 145 8.77 15.02 -24.00
N ILE A 146 8.11 14.15 -24.79
CA ILE A 146 6.95 13.37 -24.33
C ILE A 146 7.41 12.29 -23.36
N ALA A 147 8.47 11.56 -23.70
CA ALA A 147 9.05 10.53 -22.83
C ALA A 147 9.53 11.13 -21.49
N ALA A 148 10.19 12.30 -21.54
CA ALA A 148 10.61 13.02 -20.34
C ALA A 148 9.43 13.50 -19.48
N SER A 149 8.38 14.01 -20.12
CA SER A 149 7.14 14.44 -19.45
C SER A 149 6.43 13.28 -18.75
N ASN A 150 6.26 12.14 -19.45
CA ASN A 150 5.67 10.91 -18.89
C ASN A 150 6.47 10.41 -17.70
N THR A 151 7.81 10.36 -17.82
CA THR A 151 8.70 9.96 -16.72
C THR A 151 8.51 10.86 -15.51
N THR A 152 8.50 12.18 -15.71
CA THR A 152 8.37 13.16 -14.64
C THR A 152 7.01 13.05 -13.95
N PHE A 153 5.93 12.92 -14.74
CA PHE A 153 4.59 12.73 -14.23
C PHE A 153 4.49 11.46 -13.38
N ALA A 154 5.04 10.35 -13.88
CA ALA A 154 5.01 9.08 -13.20
C ALA A 154 5.82 9.12 -11.89
N VAL A 155 7.03 9.71 -11.89
CA VAL A 155 7.84 9.91 -10.67
C VAL A 155 7.09 10.76 -9.64
N ASN A 156 6.44 11.85 -10.06
CA ASN A 156 5.66 12.69 -9.14
C ASN A 156 4.49 11.92 -8.50
N LEU A 157 3.83 11.04 -9.26
CA LEU A 157 2.81 10.15 -8.72
C LEU A 157 3.40 9.15 -7.72
N TYR A 158 4.57 8.57 -7.98
CA TYR A 158 5.26 7.71 -7.01
C TYR A 158 5.64 8.45 -5.72
N VAL A 159 6.17 9.67 -5.83
CA VAL A 159 6.50 10.49 -4.65
C VAL A 159 5.24 10.82 -3.85
N THR A 160 4.18 11.27 -4.53
CA THR A 160 2.91 11.62 -3.88
C THR A 160 2.21 10.39 -3.30
N GLY A 161 2.25 9.25 -3.99
CA GLY A 161 1.71 7.98 -3.52
C GLY A 161 2.44 7.46 -2.28
N SER A 162 3.76 7.68 -2.22
CA SER A 162 4.58 7.34 -1.04
C SER A 162 4.14 8.10 0.21
N VAL A 163 3.66 9.35 0.08
CA VAL A 163 3.07 10.09 1.21
C VAL A 163 1.84 9.35 1.75
N GLY A 164 0.96 8.86 0.88
CA GLY A 164 -0.18 8.04 1.27
C GLY A 164 0.22 6.75 1.98
N PHE A 165 1.29 6.10 1.48
CA PHE A 165 1.85 4.88 2.07
C PHE A 165 2.59 5.10 3.40
N VAL A 166 2.99 6.33 3.73
CA VAL A 166 3.51 6.67 5.07
C VAL A 166 2.35 7.02 6.01
N LEU A 167 1.43 7.86 5.55
CA LEU A 167 0.33 8.37 6.37
C LEU A 167 -0.72 7.30 6.70
N GLY A 168 -1.07 6.45 5.75
CA GLY A 168 -2.03 5.36 5.94
C GLY A 168 -1.69 4.46 7.13
N PRO A 169 -0.54 3.75 7.11
CA PRO A 169 -0.08 2.94 8.23
C PRO A 169 0.08 3.73 9.54
N THR A 170 0.45 5.00 9.48
CA THR A 170 0.50 5.86 10.67
C THR A 170 -0.90 6.02 11.30
N PHE A 171 -1.93 6.25 10.49
CA PHE A 171 -3.31 6.32 10.97
C PHE A 171 -3.84 4.97 11.43
N TYR A 172 -3.41 3.86 10.81
CA TYR A 172 -3.71 2.51 11.29
C TYR A 172 -3.20 2.27 12.71
N ILE A 173 -1.95 2.65 12.99
CA ILE A 173 -1.34 2.52 14.33
C ILE A 173 -2.13 3.38 15.34
N LEU A 174 -2.46 4.62 14.98
CA LEU A 174 -3.25 5.51 15.84
C LEU A 174 -4.66 4.98 16.11
N ALA A 175 -5.32 4.42 15.10
CA ALA A 175 -6.63 3.79 15.24
C ALA A 175 -6.57 2.61 16.20
N SER A 176 -5.62 1.71 15.98
CA SER A 176 -5.39 0.51 16.81
C SER A 176 -5.07 0.87 18.27
N TYR A 177 -4.26 1.91 18.50
CA TYR A 177 -3.94 2.41 19.85
C TYR A 177 -5.18 2.98 20.55
N LYS A 178 -6.00 3.78 19.85
CA LYS A 178 -7.22 4.36 20.43
C LYS A 178 -8.28 3.32 20.74
N ASP A 179 -8.41 2.30 19.92
CA ASP A 179 -9.34 1.20 20.20
C ASP A 179 -8.86 0.38 21.42
N SER A 180 -7.56 0.10 21.51
CA SER A 180 -6.96 -0.61 22.67
C SER A 180 -7.15 0.14 23.99
N THR A 181 -6.98 1.47 23.97
CA THR A 181 -7.15 2.32 25.18
C THR A 181 -8.62 2.45 25.60
N ARG A 182 -9.56 2.47 24.65
CA ARG A 182 -11.01 2.42 24.96
C ARG A 182 -11.40 1.13 25.67
N CYS A 183 -10.98 -0.02 25.16
CA CYS A 183 -11.28 -1.31 25.78
C CYS A 183 -10.70 -1.43 27.20
N ASN A 184 -9.48 -0.92 27.44
CA ASN A 184 -8.90 -0.91 28.78
C ASN A 184 -9.62 0.07 29.73
N GLY A 185 -10.08 1.22 29.24
CA GLY A 185 -10.84 2.19 30.04
C GLY A 185 -12.22 1.71 30.47
N GLU A 186 -12.90 0.88 29.66
CA GLU A 186 -14.19 0.28 30.01
C GLU A 186 -14.04 -0.83 31.06
N ASN A 187 -12.95 -1.62 31.01
CA ASN A 187 -12.64 -2.65 32.01
C ASN A 187 -12.24 -2.07 33.39
N TYR A 188 -11.90 -0.78 33.48
CA TYR A 188 -11.59 -0.09 34.75
C TYR A 188 -12.81 0.54 35.43
N LYS A 189 -13.99 0.50 34.81
CA LYS A 189 -15.24 0.72 35.55
C LYS A 189 -15.59 -0.57 36.28
N ALA A 190 -14.96 -0.77 37.44
CA ALA A 190 -15.44 -1.75 38.40
C ALA A 190 -16.96 -1.55 38.58
N PRO A 191 -17.78 -2.62 38.55
CA PRO A 191 -19.19 -2.50 38.89
C PRO A 191 -19.26 -1.85 40.28
N GLY A 192 -20.06 -0.78 40.38
CA GLY A 192 -20.11 0.11 41.53
C GLY A 192 -20.15 -0.65 42.86
N VAL A 193 -19.25 -0.25 43.75
CA VAL A 193 -19.44 -0.39 45.20
C VAL A 193 -20.46 0.66 45.64
#